data_AF-A0A8J7N1J4-F1
#
_entry.id   AF-A0A8J7N1J4-F1
#
_cell.length_a   1.000
_cell.length_b   1.000
_cell.length_c   1.000
_cell.angle_alpha   90.00
_cell.angle_beta   90.00
_cell.angle_gamma   90.00
#
_symmetry.space_group_name_H-M   'P 1'
#
loop_
_entity.id
_entity.type
_entity.pdbx_description
1 polymer ?
#
loop_
_entity_poly.entity_id
_entity_poly.type
_entity_poly.pdbx_seq_one_letter_code
_entity_poly.pdbx_strand_id
1 'polypeptide(L)' 'IREPLKQAYAGGDVDKMVAIRDAQCPMGRMGDAWDVAHAALFLASDEAKYITGVELPVDGGITVKFA' A
#
# COMPACT_ATOMS: atom_id res chain seq x y z
N ILE A 1 9.38 -6.21 11.02
CA ILE A 1 8.02 -6.01 10.44
C ILE A 1 7.31 -7.34 10.19
N ARG A 2 7.91 -8.31 9.48
CA ARG A 2 7.23 -9.56 9.09
C ARG A 2 6.87 -10.49 10.27
N GLU A 3 7.71 -10.55 11.29
CA GLU A 3 7.54 -11.48 12.44
C GLU A 3 6.27 -11.29 13.28
N PRO A 4 5.85 -10.08 13.67
CA PRO A 4 4.56 -9.90 14.35
C PRO A 4 3.35 -10.10 13.41
N LEU A 5 3.52 -9.88 12.10
CA LEU A 5 2.42 -9.93 11.13
C LEU A 5 2.03 -11.37 10.74
N LYS A 6 3.00 -12.28 10.62
CA LYS A 6 2.68 -13.69 10.32
C LYS A 6 1.76 -14.32 11.36
N GLN A 7 1.90 -13.93 12.63
CA GLN A 7 1.06 -14.41 13.72
C GLN A 7 -0.39 -13.92 13.57
N ALA A 8 -0.57 -12.62 13.29
CA ALA A 8 -1.87 -11.97 13.23
C ALA A 8 -2.70 -12.37 12.00
N TYR A 9 -2.05 -12.61 10.86
CA TYR A 9 -2.75 -12.84 9.60
C TYR A 9 -2.87 -14.32 9.22
N ALA A 10 -1.98 -15.19 9.69
CA ALA A 10 -1.92 -16.57 9.18
C ALA A 10 -1.30 -17.60 10.15
N GLY A 11 -1.29 -17.33 11.46
CA GLY A 11 -0.80 -18.31 12.45
C GLY A 11 0.68 -18.70 12.31
N GLY A 12 1.51 -17.83 11.73
CA GLY A 12 2.94 -18.05 11.53
C GLY A 12 3.36 -18.41 10.10
N ASP A 13 2.40 -18.65 9.19
CA ASP A 13 2.65 -18.95 7.78
C ASP A 13 2.82 -17.65 6.97
N VAL A 14 4.03 -17.41 6.47
CA VAL A 14 4.38 -16.16 5.77
C VAL A 14 3.71 -16.09 4.40
N ASP A 15 3.62 -17.20 3.67
CA ASP A 15 3.08 -17.21 2.31
C ASP A 15 1.57 -17.00 2.32
N LYS A 16 0.88 -17.60 3.29
CA LYS A 16 -0.54 -17.31 3.53
C LYS A 16 -0.78 -15.86 3.95
N MET A 17 0.09 -15.28 4.76
CA MET A 17 -0.03 -13.86 5.14
C MET A 17 0.12 -12.95 3.92
N VAL A 18 1.08 -13.24 3.03
CA VAL A 18 1.25 -12.50 1.77
C VAL A 18 0.01 -12.62 0.90
N ALA A 19 -0.49 -13.84 0.67
CA ALA A 19 -1.68 -14.06 -0.15
C ALA A 19 -2.93 -13.35 0.38
N ILE A 20 -3.14 -13.35 1.70
CA ILE A 20 -4.26 -12.63 2.33
C ILE A 20 -4.13 -11.12 2.10
N ARG A 21 -2.93 -10.56 2.24
CA ARG A 21 -2.71 -9.12 2.06
C ARG A 21 -2.83 -8.70 0.60
N ASP A 22 -2.32 -9.50 -0.33
CA ASP A 22 -2.47 -9.26 -1.76
C ASP A 22 -3.95 -9.21 -2.18
N ALA A 23 -4.77 -10.13 -1.65
CA ALA A 23 -6.21 -10.16 -1.90
C ALA A 23 -7.00 -8.99 -1.26
N GLN A 24 -6.41 -8.29 -0.28
CA GLN A 24 -7.04 -7.11 0.30
C GLN A 24 -6.96 -5.90 -0.65
N CYS A 25 -5.86 -5.78 -1.39
CA CYS A 25 -5.62 -4.73 -2.37
C CYS A 25 -6.44 -4.96 -3.65
N PRO A 26 -7.26 -3.99 -4.11
CA PRO A 26 -7.90 -4.07 -5.43
C PRO A 26 -6.94 -4.30 -6.61
N MET A 27 -5.69 -3.83 -6.52
CA MET A 27 -4.65 -4.12 -7.53
C MET A 27 -4.10 -5.55 -7.47
N GLY A 28 -4.57 -6.39 -6.54
CA GLY A 28 -4.19 -7.81 -6.42
C GLY A 28 -2.80 -8.07 -5.88
N ARG A 29 -2.08 -7.03 -5.45
CA ARG A 29 -0.78 -7.14 -4.76
C ARG A 29 -0.62 -6.07 -3.71
N MET A 30 0.12 -6.38 -2.66
CA MET A 30 0.65 -5.39 -1.75
C MET A 30 1.68 -4.51 -2.47
N GLY A 31 1.66 -3.21 -2.16
CA GLY A 31 2.70 -2.29 -2.59
C GLY A 31 4.03 -2.53 -1.89
N ASP A 32 5.11 -2.03 -2.47
CA ASP A 32 6.42 -1.95 -1.82
C ASP A 32 6.75 -0.52 -1.38
N ALA A 33 7.95 -0.32 -0.82
CA ALA A 33 8.38 0.99 -0.35
C ALA A 33 8.54 2.01 -1.49
N TRP A 34 8.81 1.56 -2.71
CA TRP A 34 9.02 2.41 -3.87
C TRP A 34 7.72 2.97 -4.41
N ASP A 35 6.60 2.25 -4.27
CA ASP A 35 5.28 2.76 -4.64
C ASP A 35 4.99 4.12 -3.93
N VAL A 36 5.30 4.22 -2.64
CA VAL A 36 5.17 5.48 -1.86
C VAL A 36 6.27 6.48 -2.20
N ALA A 37 7.52 6.02 -2.34
CA ALA A 37 8.66 6.90 -2.63
C ALA A 37 8.48 7.65 -3.95
N HIS A 38 7.97 6.99 -5.00
CA HIS A 38 7.72 7.64 -6.29
C HIS A 38 6.58 8.66 -6.21
N ALA A 39 5.51 8.39 -5.47
CA ALA A 39 4.43 9.36 -5.27
C ALA A 39 4.94 10.60 -4.52
N ALA A 40 5.77 10.41 -3.49
CA ALA A 40 6.41 11.50 -2.77
C ALA A 40 7.37 12.30 -3.68
N LEU A 41 8.16 11.62 -4.51
CA LEU A 41 9.04 12.26 -5.48
C LEU A 41 8.27 13.15 -6.47
N PHE A 42 7.14 12.65 -7.00
CA PHE A 42 6.26 13.44 -7.88
C PHE A 42 5.68 14.66 -7.14
N LEU A 43 5.18 14.49 -5.91
CA LEU A 43 4.64 15.62 -5.15
C LEU A 43 5.70 16.67 -4.79
N ALA A 44 6.97 16.28 -4.74
CA ALA A 44 8.10 17.18 -4.52
C ALA A 44 8.64 17.84 -5.80
N SER A 45 8.16 17.45 -6.98
CA SER A 45 8.68 17.92 -8.26
C SER A 45 7.90 19.12 -8.81
N ASP A 46 8.46 19.80 -9.82
CA ASP A 46 7.84 20.97 -10.46
C ASP A 46 6.53 20.62 -11.19
N GLU A 47 6.37 19.36 -11.58
CA GLU A 47 5.16 18.83 -12.20
C GLU A 47 3.94 18.90 -11.26
N ALA A 48 4.15 18.88 -9.95
CA ALA A 48 3.09 18.97 -8.94
C ALA A 48 2.82 20.39 -8.42
N LYS A 49 3.40 21.45 -9.03
CA LYS A 49 3.39 22.84 -8.50
C LYS A 49 2.03 23.48 -8.18
N TYR A 50 0.93 22.88 -8.63
CA TYR A 50 -0.44 23.38 -8.37
C TYR A 50 -1.29 22.38 -7.56
N ILE A 51 -0.67 21.33 -7.03
CA ILE A 51 -1.30 20.31 -6.18
C ILE A 51 -0.99 20.66 -4.73
N THR A 52 -2.00 21.00 -3.95
CA THR A 52 -1.86 21.32 -2.52
C THR A 52 -3.15 21.02 -1.76
N GLY A 53 -3.05 20.78 -0.45
CA GLY A 53 -4.20 20.57 0.43
C GLY A 53 -4.96 19.26 0.23
N VAL A 54 -4.36 18.29 -0.46
CA VAL A 54 -4.98 16.99 -0.76
C VAL A 54 -4.22 15.85 -0.10
N GLU A 55 -4.96 14.84 0.36
CA GLU A 55 -4.40 13.54 0.72
C GLU A 55 -4.37 12.65 -0.53
N LEU A 56 -3.22 12.04 -0.83
CA LEU A 56 -3.05 11.11 -1.94
C LEU A 56 -2.84 9.68 -1.39
N PRO A 57 -3.89 8.83 -1.36
CA PRO A 57 -3.73 7.43 -0.97
C PRO A 57 -2.82 6.67 -1.95
N VAL A 58 -1.82 6.00 -1.40
CA VAL A 58 -0.91 5.09 -2.14
C VAL A 58 -0.99 3.71 -1.50
N ASP A 59 -2.12 3.04 -1.72
CA ASP A 59 -2.50 1.84 -0.96
C ASP A 59 -3.07 0.71 -1.83
N GLY A 60 -2.89 0.82 -3.15
CA GLY A 60 -3.45 -0.13 -4.11
C GLY A 60 -4.97 -0.18 -4.17
N GLY A 61 -5.65 0.89 -3.73
CA GLY A 61 -7.09 1.08 -3.83
C GLY A 61 -7.86 0.65 -2.57
N ILE A 62 -7.17 0.32 -1.47
CA ILE A 62 -7.81 -0.13 -0.23
C ILE A 62 -8.80 0.92 0.30
N THR A 63 -8.41 2.20 0.30
CA THR A 63 -9.23 3.31 0.82
C THR A 63 -10.59 3.44 0.13
N VAL A 64 -10.70 3.02 -1.13
CA VAL A 64 -11.94 3.13 -1.93
C VAL A 64 -12.63 1.79 -2.16
N LYS A 65 -12.15 0.72 -1.52
CA LYS A 65 -12.77 -0.60 -1.61
C LYS A 65 -14.11 -0.59 -0.88
N PHE A 66 -15.21 -0.78 -1.61
CA PHE A 66 -16.50 -1.05 -0.99
C PHE A 66 -16.49 -2.42 -0.30
N ALA A 67 -17.07 -2.47 0.90
CA ALA A 67 -17.27 -3.70 1.67
C ALA A 67 -18.45 -4.52 1.12
#